data_AF-A0A9X3MSR9-F1
#
_entry.id   AF-A0A9X3MSR9-F1
#
_cell.length_a   1.000
_cell.length_b   1.000
_cell.length_c   1.000
_cell.angle_alpha   90.00
_cell.angle_beta   90.00
_cell.angle_gamma   90.00
#
_symmetry.space_group_name_H-M   'P 1'
#
loop_
_entity.id
_entity.type
_entity.pdbx_description
1 polymer ?
#
loop_
_entity_poly.entity_id
_entity_poly.type
_entity_poly.pdbx_seq_one_letter_code
_entity_poly.pdbx_strand_id
1 'polypeptide(L)'
;MRVCATLLLSALALLVTPAAPAVPPPSSRVLSADLRVSAPTSKLILRVPRVGRWTATCPAASGTVGVRFVADHLLATSDIVVARSSGPPLGLRVDAGDTVLAEPPAAVLSQRWQIAPFASAQVHVTAATVVARRVDESQCSASVVAVIGPDQGATVTG
;
A
#
# COMPACT_ATOMS: atom_id res chain seq x y z
N MET A 1 -85.26 11.11 14.30
CA MET A 1 -84.18 11.52 15.23
C MET A 1 -82.98 10.65 14.90
N ARG A 2 -82.09 11.10 14.01
CA ARG A 2 -80.78 11.75 14.28
C ARG A 2 -79.84 10.84 15.09
N VAL A 3 -78.84 10.21 14.45
CA VAL A 3 -77.38 10.60 14.41
C VAL A 3 -76.62 9.33 14.91
N CYS A 4 -75.42 8.89 14.49
CA CYS A 4 -74.25 9.47 13.82
C CYS A 4 -73.50 8.34 13.10
N ALA A 5 -73.04 8.56 11.88
CA ALA A 5 -72.07 7.68 11.20
C ALA A 5 -70.67 8.27 11.40
N THR A 6 -69.80 7.59 12.14
CA THR A 6 -68.41 8.00 12.38
C THR A 6 -67.51 7.41 11.31
N LEU A 7 -67.11 8.25 10.34
CA LEU A 7 -66.03 7.97 9.40
C LEU A 7 -64.68 8.23 10.08
N LEU A 8 -63.87 7.19 10.30
CA LEU A 8 -62.46 7.33 10.65
C LEU A 8 -61.62 7.46 9.37
N LEU A 9 -61.10 8.65 9.12
CA LEU A 9 -60.02 8.89 8.16
C LEU A 9 -58.67 8.68 8.86
N SER A 10 -58.00 7.57 8.55
CA SER A 10 -56.62 7.33 8.97
C SER A 10 -55.66 8.04 8.01
N ALA A 11 -55.09 9.16 8.44
CA ALA A 11 -54.04 9.86 7.72
C ALA A 11 -52.72 9.07 7.83
N LEU A 12 -52.24 8.51 6.72
CA LEU A 12 -50.93 7.86 6.62
C LEU A 12 -49.86 8.96 6.49
N ALA A 13 -49.19 9.30 7.60
CA ALA A 13 -48.04 10.20 7.56
C ALA A 13 -46.82 9.43 7.04
N LEU A 14 -46.46 9.65 5.77
CA LEU A 14 -45.18 9.22 5.19
C LEU A 14 -44.05 10.01 5.87
N LEU A 15 -43.40 9.37 6.84
CA LEU A 15 -42.11 9.84 7.38
C LEU A 15 -41.06 9.71 6.27
N VAL A 16 -40.78 10.81 5.58
CA VAL A 16 -39.60 10.94 4.74
C VAL A 16 -38.40 11.02 5.69
N THR A 17 -37.73 9.90 5.92
CA THR A 17 -36.43 9.90 6.60
C THR A 17 -35.44 10.63 5.71
N PRO A 18 -34.81 11.73 6.16
CA PRO A 18 -33.75 12.35 5.40
C PRO A 18 -32.62 11.33 5.26
N ALA A 19 -32.22 11.05 4.00
CA ALA A 19 -31.07 10.22 3.71
C ALA A 19 -29.87 10.78 4.48
N ALA A 20 -29.25 9.93 5.32
CA ALA A 20 -28.05 10.31 6.03
C ALA A 20 -27.00 10.81 5.03
N PRO A 21 -26.24 11.88 5.34
CA PRO A 21 -25.20 12.37 4.45
C PRO A 21 -24.22 11.22 4.19
N ALA A 22 -24.07 10.86 2.91
CA ALA A 22 -23.11 9.86 2.49
C ALA A 22 -21.71 10.34 2.91
N VAL A 23 -21.08 9.65 3.86
CA VAL A 23 -19.69 9.90 4.22
C VAL A 23 -18.87 9.65 2.96
N PRO A 24 -18.13 10.65 2.45
CA PRO A 24 -17.32 10.47 1.26
C PRO A 24 -16.29 9.36 1.54
N PRO A 25 -16.07 8.44 0.58
CA PRO A 25 -15.09 7.38 0.78
C PRO A 25 -13.71 8.01 1.06
N PRO A 26 -12.91 7.43 1.97
CA PRO A 26 -11.57 7.91 2.25
C PRO A 26 -10.75 7.96 0.95
N SER A 27 -10.17 9.13 0.66
CA SER A 27 -9.48 9.37 -0.60
C SER A 27 -8.15 8.62 -0.65
N SER A 28 -7.96 7.81 -1.69
CA SER A 28 -6.66 7.22 -1.98
C SER A 28 -5.68 8.28 -2.47
N ARG A 29 -4.44 8.22 -2.01
CA ARG A 29 -3.32 9.07 -2.47
C ARG A 29 -2.30 8.20 -3.20
N VAL A 30 -1.83 8.67 -4.36
CA VAL A 30 -0.74 8.04 -5.11
C VAL A 30 0.52 8.87 -4.96
N LEU A 31 1.65 8.23 -4.69
CA LEU A 31 2.98 8.82 -4.64
C LEU A 31 3.92 8.00 -5.51
N SER A 32 4.76 8.65 -6.32
CA SER A 32 5.73 7.97 -7.18
C SER A 32 7.05 8.71 -7.24
N ALA A 33 8.12 7.96 -7.44
CA ALA A 33 9.44 8.52 -7.70
C ALA A 33 10.28 7.59 -8.58
N ASP A 34 11.06 8.20 -9.46
CA ASP A 34 12.07 7.56 -10.28
C ASP A 34 13.45 8.04 -9.88
N LEU A 35 14.42 7.14 -9.90
CA LEU A 35 15.79 7.40 -9.50
C LEU A 35 16.76 6.76 -10.48
N ARG A 36 17.77 7.54 -10.87
CA ARG A 36 19.02 7.01 -11.43
C ARG A 36 20.12 7.15 -10.40
N VAL A 37 20.91 6.11 -10.23
CA VAL A 37 22.01 6.08 -9.25
C VAL A 37 23.26 5.53 -9.94
N SER A 38 24.37 6.23 -9.75
CA SER A 38 25.69 5.79 -10.21
C SER A 38 26.25 4.76 -9.22
N ALA A 39 27.00 3.80 -9.74
CA ALA A 39 27.70 2.81 -8.93
C ALA A 39 29.04 3.35 -8.40
N PRO A 40 29.52 2.90 -7.23
CA PRO A 40 28.81 2.11 -6.22
C PRO A 40 28.09 3.05 -5.23
N THR A 41 26.77 3.14 -5.26
CA THR A 41 26.03 4.04 -4.35
C THR A 41 24.66 3.48 -3.95
N SER A 42 24.22 3.85 -2.75
CA SER A 42 22.85 3.66 -2.28
C SER A 42 22.15 5.01 -2.14
N LYS A 43 20.93 5.13 -2.65
CA LYS A 43 20.14 6.38 -2.63
C LYS A 43 18.67 6.13 -2.32
N LEU A 44 18.05 7.09 -1.64
CA LEU A 44 16.61 7.12 -1.39
C LEU A 44 15.85 7.32 -2.71
N ILE A 45 14.87 6.45 -2.97
CA ILE A 45 13.95 6.57 -4.11
C ILE A 45 12.71 7.34 -3.67
N LEU A 46 11.99 6.79 -2.69
CA LEU A 46 10.71 7.30 -2.22
C LEU A 46 10.63 7.21 -0.70
N ARG A 47 10.13 8.27 -0.06
CA ARG A 47 9.72 8.27 1.35
C ARG A 47 8.23 8.55 1.43
N VAL A 48 7.51 7.70 2.15
CA VAL A 48 6.09 7.86 2.44
C VAL A 48 5.97 8.09 3.95
N PRO A 49 5.58 9.31 4.40
CA PRO A 49 5.48 9.62 5.82
C PRO A 49 4.60 8.63 6.57
N ARG A 50 5.06 8.16 7.74
CA ARG A 50 4.37 7.19 8.62
C ARG A 50 4.22 5.78 8.03
N VAL A 51 4.81 5.52 6.86
CA VAL A 51 4.85 4.20 6.25
C VAL A 51 6.29 3.72 6.21
N GLY A 52 7.19 4.46 5.57
CA GLY A 52 8.59 4.08 5.45
C GLY A 52 9.29 4.68 4.24
N ARG A 53 10.42 4.07 3.89
CA ARG A 53 11.31 4.54 2.83
C ARG A 53 11.89 3.40 2.00
N TRP A 54 11.97 3.61 0.69
CA TRP A 54 12.63 2.72 -0.25
C TRP A 54 13.98 3.29 -0.68
N THR A 55 15.04 2.50 -0.57
CA THR A 55 16.37 2.85 -1.07
C THR A 55 16.80 1.86 -2.15
N ALA A 56 17.37 2.36 -3.25
CA ALA A 56 18.03 1.54 -4.26
C ALA A 56 19.52 1.48 -3.97
N THR A 57 20.11 0.31 -4.13
CA THR A 57 21.56 0.11 -4.08
C THR A 57 22.03 -0.36 -5.44
N CYS A 58 22.98 0.40 -6.01
CA CYS A 58 23.66 0.07 -7.25
C CYS A 58 25.11 -0.29 -6.92
N PRO A 59 25.45 -1.59 -6.89
CA PRO A 59 26.81 -2.02 -6.59
C PRO A 59 27.76 -1.73 -7.76
N ALA A 60 29.06 -1.79 -7.49
CA ALA A 60 30.10 -1.78 -8.54
C ALA A 60 29.90 -2.93 -9.54
N ALA A 61 30.70 -2.94 -10.62
CA ALA A 61 30.62 -3.89 -11.73
C ALA A 61 30.25 -5.33 -11.27
N SER A 62 29.32 -5.96 -11.99
CA SER A 62 28.77 -7.32 -11.77
C SER A 62 27.83 -7.56 -10.58
N GLY A 63 27.60 -6.60 -9.68
CA GLY A 63 26.64 -6.79 -8.58
C GLY A 63 25.16 -6.68 -9.00
N THR A 64 24.26 -7.33 -8.25
CA THR A 64 22.80 -7.24 -8.49
C THR A 64 22.24 -5.93 -7.93
N VAL A 65 21.32 -5.28 -8.66
CA VAL A 65 20.61 -4.10 -8.13
C VAL A 65 19.73 -4.54 -6.96
N GLY A 66 19.81 -3.83 -5.84
CA GLY A 66 19.01 -4.12 -4.66
C GLY A 66 18.01 -3.01 -4.37
N VAL A 67 16.85 -3.38 -3.84
CA VAL A 67 15.94 -2.42 -3.19
C VAL A 67 15.74 -2.85 -1.75
N ARG A 68 15.82 -1.88 -0.85
CA ARG A 68 15.57 -2.04 0.57
C ARG A 68 14.39 -1.17 0.97
N PHE A 69 13.48 -1.73 1.74
CA PHE A 69 12.46 -0.97 2.46
C PHE A 69 12.79 -0.94 3.95
N VAL A 70 12.56 0.21 4.57
CA VAL A 70 12.61 0.38 6.03
C VAL A 70 11.31 1.06 6.44
N ALA A 71 10.55 0.42 7.32
CA ALA A 71 9.32 0.99 7.84
C ALA A 71 9.60 2.09 8.87
N ASP A 72 8.80 3.17 8.84
CA ASP A 72 8.93 4.27 9.81
C ASP A 72 8.39 3.84 11.19
N HIS A 73 7.20 3.24 11.21
CA HIS A 73 6.54 2.69 12.40
C HIS A 73 5.65 1.51 11.99
N LEU A 74 5.89 0.35 12.59
CA LEU A 74 5.01 -0.81 12.54
C LEU A 74 4.58 -1.13 13.97
N LEU A 75 3.31 -1.45 14.17
CA LEU A 75 2.88 -2.06 15.42
C LEU A 75 3.27 -3.53 15.40
N ALA A 76 3.30 -4.18 16.57
CA ALA A 76 3.55 -5.62 16.67
C ALA A 76 2.55 -6.48 15.85
N THR A 77 1.42 -5.89 15.45
CA THR A 77 0.41 -6.52 14.61
C THR A 77 0.49 -6.11 13.14
N SER A 78 1.53 -5.39 12.70
CA SER A 78 1.66 -5.01 11.30
C SER A 78 2.10 -6.17 10.42
N ASP A 79 1.60 -6.19 9.18
CA ASP A 79 2.02 -7.16 8.17
C ASP A 79 2.63 -6.42 6.96
N ILE A 80 3.79 -6.90 6.49
CA ILE A 80 4.42 -6.46 5.24
C ILE A 80 4.57 -7.65 4.33
N VAL A 81 3.73 -7.73 3.30
CA VAL A 81 3.83 -8.78 2.30
C VAL A 81 4.61 -8.27 1.11
N VAL A 82 5.71 -8.95 0.79
CA VAL A 82 6.47 -8.72 -0.44
C VAL A 82 6.29 -9.90 -1.37
N ALA A 83 5.83 -9.62 -2.58
CA ALA A 83 5.70 -10.59 -3.64
C ALA A 83 6.53 -10.11 -4.84
N ARG A 84 6.97 -11.07 -5.66
CA ARG A 84 7.32 -10.75 -7.04
C ARG A 84 6.07 -10.20 -7.73
N SER A 85 6.23 -9.37 -8.77
CA SER A 85 5.07 -8.86 -9.52
C SER A 85 4.18 -9.97 -10.10
N SER A 86 4.73 -11.18 -10.23
CA SER A 86 4.00 -12.43 -10.47
C SER A 86 4.57 -13.55 -9.58
N GLY A 87 3.69 -14.41 -9.06
CA GLY A 87 4.05 -15.54 -8.20
C GLY A 87 3.49 -15.43 -6.78
N PRO A 88 3.66 -16.49 -5.96
CA PRO A 88 3.20 -16.50 -4.59
C PRO A 88 3.92 -15.44 -3.75
N PRO A 89 3.28 -14.92 -2.67
CA PRO A 89 3.93 -14.00 -1.75
C PRO A 89 5.16 -14.66 -1.15
N LEU A 90 6.26 -13.91 -1.03
CA LEU A 90 7.50 -14.42 -0.43
C LEU A 90 7.40 -14.56 1.10
N GLY A 91 6.28 -14.12 1.69
CA GLY A 91 5.92 -14.31 3.10
C GLY A 91 6.91 -13.67 4.08
N LEU A 92 6.56 -12.54 4.69
CA LEU A 92 7.36 -11.99 5.77
C LEU A 92 6.47 -11.25 6.78
N ARG A 93 6.63 -11.53 8.08
CA ARG A 93 6.26 -10.59 9.15
C ARG A 93 7.52 -9.79 9.48
N VAL A 94 7.34 -8.48 9.66
CA VAL A 94 8.44 -7.51 9.72
C VAL A 94 8.17 -6.59 10.88
N ASP A 95 9.11 -6.49 11.81
CA ASP A 95 9.01 -5.57 12.94
C ASP A 95 9.37 -4.14 12.53
N ALA A 96 9.04 -3.16 13.38
CA ALA A 96 9.39 -1.77 13.10
C ALA A 96 10.91 -1.58 13.02
N GLY A 97 11.38 -0.93 11.95
CA GLY A 97 12.81 -0.72 11.71
C GLY A 97 13.51 -1.89 11.03
N ASP A 98 12.83 -3.03 10.87
CA ASP A 98 13.36 -4.15 10.10
C ASP A 98 13.56 -3.78 8.63
N THR A 99 14.46 -4.53 8.04
CA THR A 99 14.90 -4.36 6.66
C THR A 99 14.45 -5.53 5.85
N VAL A 100 13.60 -5.25 4.86
CA VAL A 100 13.20 -6.25 3.89
C VAL A 100 14.13 -6.15 2.69
N LEU A 101 14.83 -7.25 2.42
CA LEU A 101 15.66 -7.44 1.24
C LEU A 101 14.92 -8.39 0.30
N ALA A 102 14.74 -7.96 -0.95
CA ALA A 102 14.38 -8.86 -2.02
C ALA A 102 15.48 -9.92 -2.18
N GLU A 103 15.14 -11.21 -2.14
CA GLU A 103 16.13 -12.27 -2.40
C GLU A 103 16.68 -12.12 -3.84
N PRO A 104 17.99 -11.88 -4.01
CA PRO A 104 18.65 -11.93 -5.32
C PRO A 104 18.65 -13.37 -5.85
N PRO A 105 18.80 -13.62 -7.17
CA PRO A 105 19.17 -12.68 -8.22
C PRO A 105 18.10 -12.50 -9.30
N ALA A 106 17.89 -11.25 -9.73
CA ALA A 106 17.29 -10.95 -11.03
C ALA A 106 17.94 -9.70 -11.62
N ALA A 107 18.28 -9.73 -12.92
CA ALA A 107 18.76 -8.55 -13.66
C ALA A 107 17.75 -7.39 -13.66
N VAL A 108 16.47 -7.74 -13.42
CA VAL A 108 15.34 -6.83 -13.23
C VAL A 108 14.58 -7.25 -11.98
N LEU A 109 14.56 -6.38 -10.98
CA LEU A 109 13.65 -6.48 -9.84
C LEU A 109 12.29 -5.91 -10.25
N SER A 110 11.22 -6.68 -10.06
CA SER A 110 9.84 -6.23 -10.17
C SER A 110 9.04 -6.85 -9.03
N GLN A 111 8.59 -6.02 -8.10
CA GLN A 111 8.01 -6.47 -6.85
C GLN A 111 6.76 -5.67 -6.50
N ARG A 112 5.83 -6.35 -5.86
CA ARG A 112 4.66 -5.75 -5.23
C ARG A 112 4.80 -5.88 -3.72
N TRP A 113 4.68 -4.75 -3.05
CA TRP A 113 4.75 -4.61 -1.62
C TRP A 113 3.36 -4.23 -1.13
N GLN A 114 2.89 -4.88 -0.09
CA GLN A 114 1.66 -4.51 0.61
C GLN A 114 2.00 -4.33 2.09
N ILE A 115 1.78 -3.11 2.58
CA ILE A 115 2.17 -2.69 3.93
C ILE A 115 0.88 -2.31 4.67
N ALA A 116 0.56 -3.08 5.70
CA ALA A 116 -0.57 -2.85 6.59
C ALA A 116 -0.04 -2.47 7.99
N PRO A 117 0.20 -1.18 8.27
CA PRO A 117 0.75 -0.73 9.55
C PRO A 117 -0.21 -0.91 10.74
N PHE A 118 -1.46 -1.32 10.50
CA PHE A 118 -2.46 -1.62 11.52
C PHE A 118 -3.29 -2.85 11.11
N ALA A 119 -2.72 -4.05 11.05
CA ALA A 119 -3.48 -5.21 10.55
C ALA A 119 -4.74 -5.51 11.39
N SER A 120 -4.74 -5.14 12.69
CA SER A 120 -5.91 -5.28 13.57
C SER A 120 -6.98 -4.20 13.39
N ALA A 121 -6.64 -3.04 12.81
CA ALA A 121 -7.58 -1.93 12.64
C ALA A 121 -7.99 -1.66 11.19
N GLN A 122 -7.31 -2.26 10.20
CA GLN A 122 -7.69 -2.21 8.78
C GLN A 122 -7.93 -0.78 8.24
N VAL A 123 -7.23 0.22 8.77
CA VAL A 123 -7.58 1.62 8.45
C VAL A 123 -6.87 2.12 7.19
N HIS A 124 -5.62 1.70 6.96
CA HIS A 124 -4.82 2.15 5.82
C HIS A 124 -3.89 1.04 5.33
N VAL A 125 -3.93 0.75 4.02
CA VAL A 125 -2.98 -0.14 3.36
C VAL A 125 -2.19 0.66 2.34
N THR A 126 -0.87 0.46 2.32
CA THR A 126 0.01 0.99 1.27
C THR A 126 0.44 -0.14 0.35
N ALA A 127 0.01 -0.09 -0.90
CA ALA A 127 0.49 -0.99 -1.95
C ALA A 127 1.58 -0.26 -2.75
N ALA A 128 2.78 -0.82 -2.85
CA ALA A 128 3.86 -0.26 -3.67
C ALA A 128 4.32 -1.24 -4.75
N THR A 129 4.44 -0.74 -5.98
CA THR A 129 5.13 -1.44 -7.07
C THR A 129 6.53 -0.88 -7.18
N VAL A 130 7.52 -1.76 -7.10
CA VAL A 130 8.94 -1.43 -7.12
C VAL A 130 9.57 -2.09 -8.33
N VAL A 131 10.22 -1.31 -9.18
CA VAL A 131 10.99 -1.81 -10.32
C VAL A 131 12.41 -1.28 -10.21
N ALA A 132 13.42 -2.15 -10.32
CA ALA A 132 14.80 -1.70 -10.37
C ALA A 132 15.61 -2.56 -11.34
N ARG A 133 16.52 -1.93 -12.09
CA ARG A 133 17.36 -2.61 -13.08
C ARG A 133 18.71 -1.91 -13.23
N ARG A 134 19.70 -2.68 -13.66
CA ARG A 134 20.96 -2.12 -14.15
C ARG A 134 20.74 -1.50 -15.53
N VAL A 135 21.30 -0.33 -15.78
CA VAL A 135 21.25 0.36 -17.08
C VAL A 135 22.53 0.09 -17.85
N ASP A 136 23.67 0.23 -17.19
CA ASP A 136 25.00 -0.10 -17.71
C ASP A 136 25.93 -0.53 -16.54
N GLU A 137 27.23 -0.67 -16.78
CA GLU A 137 28.19 -1.10 -15.75
C GLU A 137 28.29 -0.13 -14.55
N SER A 138 27.95 1.13 -14.77
CA SER A 138 28.12 2.26 -13.86
C SER A 138 26.81 2.85 -13.35
N GLN A 139 25.65 2.44 -13.88
CA GLN A 139 24.36 3.04 -13.54
C GLN A 139 23.25 2.02 -13.34
N CYS A 140 22.36 2.34 -12.40
CA CYS A 140 21.11 1.64 -12.16
C CYS A 140 19.93 2.62 -12.20
N SER A 141 18.76 2.10 -12.54
CA SER A 141 17.49 2.81 -12.49
C SER A 141 16.54 2.07 -11.56
N ALA A 142 15.82 2.83 -10.73
CA ALA A 142 14.77 2.31 -9.86
C ALA A 142 13.55 3.23 -9.90
N SER A 143 12.38 2.65 -9.76
CA SER A 143 11.08 3.32 -9.72
C SER A 143 10.24 2.72 -8.62
N VAL A 144 9.53 3.56 -7.89
CA VAL A 144 8.55 3.13 -6.89
C VAL A 144 7.26 3.92 -7.11
N VAL A 145 6.15 3.20 -7.21
CA VAL A 145 4.80 3.77 -7.22
C VAL A 145 4.05 3.21 -6.03
N ALA A 146 3.67 4.05 -5.07
CA ALA A 146 2.92 3.71 -3.88
C ALA A 146 1.51 4.28 -3.95
N VAL A 147 0.52 3.43 -3.68
CA VAL A 147 -0.89 3.78 -3.52
C VAL A 147 -1.23 3.61 -2.05
N ILE A 148 -1.65 4.70 -1.42
CA ILE A 148 -2.07 4.78 -0.02
C ILE A 148 -3.58 4.93 -0.03
N GLY A 149 -4.30 3.98 0.54
CA GLY A 149 -5.76 4.04 0.58
C GLY A 149 -6.33 3.42 1.85
N PRO A 150 -7.67 3.44 1.99
CA PRO A 150 -8.33 2.56 2.94
C PRO A 150 -7.93 1.12 2.70
N ASP A 151 -8.05 0.26 3.72
CA ASP A 151 -7.82 -1.17 3.54
C ASP A 151 -8.63 -1.70 2.34
N GLN A 152 -7.94 -2.41 1.46
CA GLN A 152 -8.49 -2.98 0.24
C GLN A 152 -9.03 -4.40 0.48
N GLY A 153 -9.08 -4.83 1.75
CA GLY A 153 -9.49 -6.17 2.16
C GLY A 153 -8.29 -7.10 2.39
N ALA A 154 -8.58 -8.29 2.89
CA ALA A 154 -7.56 -9.28 3.24
C ALA A 154 -6.57 -9.50 2.08
N THR A 155 -5.27 -9.46 2.40
CA THR A 155 -4.23 -9.89 1.47
C THR A 155 -4.51 -11.35 1.10
N VAL A 156 -4.94 -11.62 -0.13
CA VAL A 156 -5.16 -12.99 -0.60
C VAL A 156 -3.79 -13.64 -0.78
N THR A 157 -3.38 -14.42 0.22
CA THR A 157 -2.24 -15.32 0.12
C THR A 157 -2.74 -16.61 -0.52
N GLY A 158 -2.72 -16.67 -1.86
CA GLY A 158 -2.94 -17.91 -2.60
C GLY A 158 -1.84 -18.93 -2.34
#